data_AF-A0A2V7KX89-F1
#
_entry.id   AF-A0A2V7KX89-F1
#
_cell.length_a   1.000
_cell.length_b   1.000
_cell.length_c   1.000
_cell.angle_alpha   90.00
_cell.angle_beta   90.00
_cell.angle_gamma   90.00
#
_symmetry.space_group_name_H-M   'P 1'
#
loop_
_entity.id
_entity.type
_entity.pdbx_description
1 polymer ?
#
loop_
_entity_poly.entity_id
_entity_poly.type
_entity_poly.pdbx_seq_one_letter_code
_entity_poly.pdbx_strand_id
1 'polypeptide(L)'
;LAALIAGCSDAGTPTQLHRGPMAPAFQQTQNQVGDAEFGFTAGWLQGQTVQFFYHKPFFCRTPVADRNAVGATTACEAGSDGTIDPRLGSIPILFVMTPIGFRPAESTLQCPMVGHCINHPSTIDLSRVFGPGTENAPLPAHSHIVDQVEGNWWELHVIGVKDPATWDQVVAGKSLPTVRALQAADPTGAKITPEILTNVYLFFDVRPGATTP
;
A
#
# COMPACT_ATOMS: atom_id res chain seq x y z
N LEU A 1 8.55 -50.46 -53.89
CA LEU A 1 9.32 -49.87 -52.77
C LEU A 1 8.76 -48.48 -52.52
N ALA A 2 8.28 -48.22 -51.31
CA ALA A 2 7.67 -46.96 -50.89
C ALA A 2 8.75 -45.93 -50.52
N ALA A 3 8.49 -44.65 -50.84
CA ALA A 3 9.16 -43.51 -50.23
C ALA A 3 8.09 -42.46 -49.86
N LEU A 4 8.07 -42.13 -48.57
CA LEU A 4 7.26 -41.10 -47.91
C LEU A 4 7.84 -39.71 -48.17
N ILE A 5 7.01 -38.71 -48.44
CA ILE A 5 7.25 -37.33 -47.98
C ILE A 5 5.91 -36.78 -47.46
N ALA A 6 5.90 -36.47 -46.17
CA ALA A 6 4.85 -35.74 -45.47
C ALA A 6 5.21 -34.25 -45.41
N GLY A 7 4.19 -33.39 -45.43
CA GLY A 7 4.32 -31.95 -45.18
C GLY A 7 2.95 -31.30 -45.22
N CYS A 8 2.26 -31.29 -44.09
CA CYS A 8 0.94 -30.69 -43.90
C CYS A 8 1.01 -29.16 -44.00
N SER A 9 0.04 -28.56 -44.69
CA SER A 9 -0.18 -27.11 -44.77
C SER A 9 -0.95 -26.63 -43.54
N ASP A 10 -0.41 -25.63 -42.83
CA ASP A 10 -1.12 -24.95 -41.76
C ASP A 10 -2.15 -23.97 -42.33
N ALA A 11 -3.41 -24.26 -42.06
CA ALA A 11 -4.53 -23.34 -42.19
C ALA A 11 -4.63 -22.49 -40.92
N GLY A 12 -4.70 -21.17 -41.07
CA GLY A 12 -5.03 -20.28 -39.96
C GLY A 12 -4.73 -18.82 -40.27
N THR A 13 -5.71 -18.11 -40.81
CA THR A 13 -5.70 -16.64 -40.90
C THR A 13 -6.07 -16.06 -39.54
N PRO A 14 -5.28 -15.15 -38.92
CA PRO A 14 -5.77 -14.35 -37.82
C PRO A 14 -6.13 -12.94 -38.28
N THR A 15 -7.41 -12.64 -38.04
CA THR A 15 -8.15 -11.40 -38.01
C THR A 15 -7.37 -10.14 -37.59
N GLN A 16 -7.67 -9.04 -38.29
CA GLN A 16 -7.18 -7.69 -38.04
C GLN A 16 -7.35 -7.23 -36.58
N LEU A 17 -6.30 -6.62 -36.02
CA LEU A 17 -6.33 -5.87 -34.77
C LEU A 17 -7.07 -4.53 -34.97
N HIS A 18 -8.25 -4.42 -34.36
CA HIS A 18 -8.93 -3.14 -34.13
C HIS A 18 -8.09 -2.27 -33.17
N ARG A 19 -7.68 -1.08 -33.63
CA ARG A 19 -7.16 0.01 -32.78
C ARG A 19 -8.35 0.75 -32.15
N GLY A 20 -8.56 0.56 -30.85
CA GLY A 20 -9.30 1.49 -29.99
C GLY A 20 -8.32 2.22 -29.05
N PRO A 21 -8.66 3.40 -28.51
CA PRO A 21 -7.74 4.19 -27.71
C PRO A 21 -7.53 3.51 -26.34
N MET A 22 -6.28 3.17 -26.03
CA MET A 22 -5.91 2.65 -24.72
C MET A 22 -5.92 3.81 -23.71
N ALA A 23 -6.71 3.67 -22.65
CA ALA A 23 -6.51 4.44 -21.42
C ALA A 23 -5.09 4.16 -20.88
N PRO A 24 -4.39 5.13 -20.30
CA PRO A 24 -3.03 4.92 -19.83
C PRO A 24 -3.04 3.88 -18.70
N ALA A 25 -2.32 2.78 -18.95
CA ALA A 25 -2.20 1.66 -18.05
C ALA A 25 -1.40 2.04 -16.80
N PHE A 26 -2.10 2.33 -15.70
CA PHE A 26 -1.56 2.33 -14.33
C PHE A 26 -1.04 0.95 -13.87
N GLN A 27 -1.06 -0.04 -14.76
CA GLN A 27 -0.91 -1.46 -14.46
C GLN A 27 0.56 -1.92 -14.46
N GLN A 28 1.50 -1.10 -14.93
CA GLN A 28 2.88 -1.55 -15.20
C GLN A 28 3.93 -1.14 -14.15
N THR A 29 3.56 -0.40 -13.11
CA THR A 29 4.50 0.02 -12.04
C THR A 29 4.24 -0.59 -10.66
N GLN A 30 3.30 -1.53 -10.53
CA GLN A 30 3.13 -2.25 -9.26
C GLN A 30 4.07 -3.46 -9.22
N ASN A 31 5.32 -3.26 -8.75
CA ASN A 31 6.23 -4.37 -8.48
C ASN A 31 5.76 -5.13 -7.24
N GLN A 32 4.74 -5.96 -7.41
CA GLN A 32 4.14 -6.80 -6.39
C GLN A 32 4.96 -8.08 -6.23
N VAL A 33 6.10 -7.98 -5.54
CA VAL A 33 6.93 -9.14 -5.22
C VAL A 33 7.46 -8.97 -3.80
N GLY A 34 7.11 -9.89 -2.90
CA GLY A 34 7.54 -9.86 -1.49
C GLY A 34 9.05 -10.00 -1.29
N ASP A 35 9.77 -10.44 -2.31
CA ASP A 35 11.22 -10.72 -2.27
C ASP A 35 12.05 -9.87 -3.24
N ALA A 36 11.45 -8.88 -3.91
CA ALA A 36 12.23 -8.02 -4.80
C ALA A 36 13.12 -7.08 -3.99
N GLU A 37 14.40 -7.01 -4.35
CA GLU A 37 15.40 -6.14 -3.71
C GLU A 37 14.99 -4.66 -3.79
N PHE A 38 14.28 -4.29 -4.85
CA PHE A 38 13.72 -2.96 -5.05
C PHE A 38 12.41 -3.00 -5.84
N GLY A 39 11.60 -1.95 -5.72
CA GLY A 39 10.39 -1.80 -6.50
C GLY A 39 9.68 -0.48 -6.27
N PHE A 40 8.54 -0.32 -6.93
CA PHE A 40 7.76 0.91 -6.89
C PHE A 40 6.32 0.63 -6.50
N THR A 41 5.72 1.61 -5.85
CA THR A 41 4.27 1.80 -5.79
C THR A 41 3.95 3.24 -6.20
N ALA A 42 2.69 3.49 -6.56
CA ALA A 42 2.19 4.85 -6.55
C ALA A 42 2.08 5.35 -5.10
N GLY A 43 2.14 6.66 -4.90
CA GLY A 43 1.87 7.33 -3.63
C GLY A 43 1.03 8.58 -3.86
N TRP A 44 0.49 9.17 -2.79
CA TRP A 44 -0.23 10.43 -2.86
C TRP A 44 0.49 11.52 -2.08
N LEU A 45 0.69 12.67 -2.71
CA LEU A 45 1.31 13.85 -2.12
C LEU A 45 0.62 15.10 -2.68
N GLN A 46 0.04 15.90 -1.78
CA GLN A 46 -0.51 17.23 -2.11
C GLN A 46 -1.44 17.25 -3.35
N GLY A 47 -2.34 16.27 -3.46
CA GLY A 47 -3.29 16.19 -4.57
C GLY A 47 -2.75 15.49 -5.82
N GLN A 48 -1.49 15.08 -5.82
CA GLN A 48 -0.83 14.43 -6.94
C GLN A 48 -0.54 12.96 -6.67
N THR A 49 -0.43 12.19 -7.75
CA THR A 49 0.13 10.85 -7.70
C THR A 49 1.64 10.92 -7.94
N VAL A 50 2.41 10.43 -6.97
CA VAL A 50 3.87 10.34 -6.99
C VAL A 50 4.31 8.88 -7.06
N GLN A 51 5.62 8.62 -7.16
CA GLN A 51 6.17 7.27 -7.07
C GLN A 51 6.94 7.10 -5.77
N PHE A 52 6.69 5.99 -5.07
CA PHE A 52 7.51 5.57 -3.94
C PHE A 52 8.46 4.49 -4.42
N PHE A 53 9.76 4.73 -4.24
CA PHE A 53 10.80 3.77 -4.61
C PHE A 53 11.34 3.08 -3.36
N TYR A 54 11.04 1.81 -3.24
CA TYR A 54 11.47 0.97 -2.13
C TYR A 54 12.73 0.23 -2.54
N HIS A 55 13.75 0.24 -1.68
CA HIS A 55 15.02 -0.45 -1.94
C HIS A 55 15.69 -0.92 -0.64
N LYS A 56 14.88 -1.08 0.41
CA LYS A 56 15.30 -1.57 1.72
C LYS A 56 14.07 -2.17 2.44
N PRO A 57 14.23 -3.30 3.15
CA PRO A 57 13.13 -3.91 3.90
C PRO A 57 12.54 -2.98 4.97
N PHE A 58 11.27 -3.22 5.32
CA PHE A 58 10.62 -2.61 6.46
C PHE A 58 11.34 -2.93 7.79
N PHE A 59 10.99 -2.16 8.81
CA PHE A 59 11.44 -2.36 10.17
C PHE A 59 10.25 -2.31 11.12
N CYS A 60 10.13 -3.29 12.01
CA CYS A 60 9.13 -3.29 13.08
C CYS A 60 9.83 -3.42 14.41
N ARG A 61 9.56 -2.46 15.31
CA ARG A 61 10.26 -2.41 16.60
C ARG A 61 9.46 -3.09 17.70
N THR A 62 10.14 -3.98 18.42
CA THR A 62 9.70 -4.46 19.73
C THR A 62 10.72 -4.11 20.82
N PRO A 63 10.31 -3.96 22.10
CA PRO A 63 8.92 -3.94 22.55
C PRO A 63 8.20 -2.69 22.05
N VAL A 64 6.88 -2.77 21.99
CA VAL A 64 5.99 -1.62 21.76
C VAL A 64 5.73 -0.88 23.07
N ALA A 65 5.17 0.32 23.00
CA ALA A 65 5.04 1.26 24.11
C ALA A 65 4.27 0.67 25.30
N ASP A 66 3.22 -0.13 25.03
CA ASP A 66 2.43 -0.80 26.07
C ASP A 66 3.12 -2.06 26.67
N ARG A 67 4.26 -2.47 26.10
CA ARG A 67 5.07 -3.64 26.47
C ARG A 67 4.38 -5.00 26.34
N ASN A 68 3.20 -5.06 25.74
CA ASN A 68 2.55 -6.32 25.43
C ASN A 68 3.24 -6.99 24.23
N ALA A 69 3.04 -8.31 24.11
CA ALA A 69 3.57 -9.05 22.98
C ALA A 69 2.94 -8.60 21.66
N VAL A 70 3.69 -8.78 20.57
CA VAL A 70 3.20 -8.65 19.19
C VAL A 70 3.09 -10.05 18.62
N GLY A 71 1.90 -10.43 18.16
CA GLY A 71 1.61 -11.79 17.72
C GLY A 71 1.87 -12.07 16.24
N ALA A 72 2.22 -11.05 15.45
CA ALA A 72 2.50 -11.23 14.03
C ALA A 72 3.87 -11.87 13.81
N THR A 73 3.98 -12.72 12.79
CA THR A 73 5.25 -13.39 12.43
C THR A 73 6.34 -12.41 12.00
N THR A 74 5.96 -11.22 11.55
CA THR A 74 6.82 -10.10 11.18
C THR A 74 7.18 -9.18 12.35
N ALA A 75 6.62 -9.44 13.54
CA ALA A 75 6.69 -8.56 14.72
C ALA A 75 6.13 -7.14 14.51
N CYS A 76 5.31 -6.95 13.48
CA CYS A 76 4.63 -5.70 13.16
C CYS A 76 3.22 -5.66 13.76
N GLU A 77 2.78 -4.51 14.22
CA GLU A 77 1.46 -4.33 14.82
C GLU A 77 0.85 -2.96 14.51
N ALA A 78 -0.48 -2.88 14.59
CA ALA A 78 -1.20 -1.62 14.66
C ALA A 78 -2.01 -1.53 15.95
N GLY A 79 -1.87 -0.40 16.65
CA GLY A 79 -2.49 -0.14 17.95
C GLY A 79 -1.53 0.33 19.05
N SER A 80 -0.22 0.12 18.91
CA SER A 80 0.81 0.69 19.78
C SER A 80 2.04 1.13 18.99
N ASP A 81 2.67 2.19 19.49
CA ASP A 81 3.90 2.75 18.93
C ASP A 81 5.13 1.91 19.32
N GLY A 82 6.16 1.94 18.47
CA GLY A 82 7.47 1.37 18.77
C GLY A 82 8.22 2.20 19.82
N THR A 83 9.00 1.54 20.69
CA THR A 83 9.77 2.25 21.73
C THR A 83 11.04 2.96 21.22
N ILE A 84 11.52 2.60 20.02
CA ILE A 84 12.80 3.05 19.47
C ILE A 84 12.72 3.16 17.94
N ASP A 85 13.04 4.34 17.45
CA ASP A 85 13.13 4.69 16.03
C ASP A 85 14.31 3.99 15.31
N PRO A 86 14.22 3.74 13.99
CA PRO A 86 15.31 3.16 13.20
C PRO A 86 16.51 4.10 13.02
N ARG A 87 16.39 5.39 13.36
CA ARG A 87 17.48 6.36 13.37
C ARG A 87 17.21 7.49 14.37
N LEU A 88 18.24 8.25 14.69
CA LEU A 88 18.10 9.47 15.49
C LEU A 88 17.43 10.60 14.69
N GLY A 89 16.82 11.53 15.42
CA GLY A 89 16.15 12.72 14.89
C GLY A 89 14.74 12.46 14.40
N SER A 90 14.06 13.52 13.95
CA SER A 90 12.66 13.43 13.49
C SER A 90 12.52 12.47 12.30
N ILE A 91 11.51 11.62 12.34
CA ILE A 91 11.10 10.73 11.26
C ILE A 91 9.76 11.26 10.70
N PRO A 92 9.62 11.45 9.39
CA PRO A 92 8.36 11.88 8.81
C PRO A 92 7.31 10.76 8.86
N ILE A 93 6.03 11.15 8.91
CA ILE A 93 4.92 10.21 8.99
C ILE A 93 4.42 9.82 7.60
N LEU A 94 4.25 8.52 7.39
CA LEU A 94 3.51 7.90 6.31
C LEU A 94 2.09 7.59 6.79
N PHE A 95 1.09 8.19 6.16
CA PHE A 95 -0.30 7.92 6.47
C PHE A 95 -0.85 6.82 5.56
N VAL A 96 -1.33 5.73 6.15
CA VAL A 96 -1.78 4.53 5.44
C VAL A 96 -3.28 4.42 5.50
N MET A 97 -3.92 4.67 4.36
CA MET A 97 -5.35 4.53 4.17
C MET A 97 -5.70 3.06 4.00
N THR A 98 -6.40 2.51 4.96
CA THR A 98 -6.77 1.08 4.98
C THR A 98 -8.29 0.94 4.97
N PRO A 99 -8.91 0.35 3.93
CA PRO A 99 -10.33 0.06 3.92
C PRO A 99 -10.66 -1.03 4.95
N ILE A 100 -11.69 -0.80 5.76
CA ILE A 100 -12.18 -1.69 6.82
C ILE A 100 -13.60 -2.10 6.48
N GLY A 101 -13.83 -3.41 6.33
CA GLY A 101 -15.17 -3.96 6.09
C GLY A 101 -15.70 -3.81 4.65
N PHE A 102 -14.88 -3.30 3.72
CA PHE A 102 -15.20 -3.27 2.29
C PHE A 102 -13.93 -3.41 1.45
N ARG A 103 -14.09 -3.63 0.13
CA ARG A 103 -12.99 -3.67 -0.84
C ARG A 103 -13.21 -2.58 -1.89
N PRO A 104 -12.36 -1.53 -1.95
CA PRO A 104 -12.45 -0.52 -3.00
C PRO A 104 -12.00 -1.06 -4.36
N ALA A 105 -12.21 -0.29 -5.43
CA ALA A 105 -11.70 -0.63 -6.75
C ALA A 105 -10.17 -0.76 -6.74
N GLU A 106 -9.63 -1.81 -7.36
CA GLU A 106 -8.19 -2.11 -7.32
C GLU A 106 -7.33 -0.98 -7.89
N SER A 107 -7.85 -0.22 -8.86
CA SER A 107 -7.17 0.95 -9.44
C SER A 107 -6.94 2.10 -8.46
N THR A 108 -7.56 2.05 -7.28
CA THR A 108 -7.41 3.06 -6.21
C THR A 108 -6.44 2.61 -5.11
N LEU A 109 -6.02 1.34 -5.16
CA LEU A 109 -5.10 0.72 -4.20
C LEU A 109 -3.67 0.74 -4.73
N GLN A 110 -2.74 1.19 -3.90
CA GLN A 110 -1.31 1.15 -4.21
C GLN A 110 -0.72 -0.22 -3.89
N CYS A 111 -1.24 -0.87 -2.84
CA CYS A 111 -0.98 -2.25 -2.48
C CYS A 111 -2.32 -3.04 -2.48
N PRO A 112 -2.82 -3.51 -3.63
CA PRO A 112 -4.12 -4.19 -3.73
C PRO A 112 -4.15 -5.65 -3.27
N MET A 113 -2.98 -6.30 -3.23
CA MET A 113 -2.85 -7.69 -2.84
C MET A 113 -2.58 -7.82 -1.34
N VAL A 114 -3.49 -8.49 -0.64
CA VAL A 114 -3.40 -8.72 0.80
C VAL A 114 -2.17 -9.58 1.09
N GLY A 115 -1.35 -9.16 2.07
CA GLY A 115 -0.13 -9.84 2.50
C GLY A 115 1.05 -9.71 1.52
N HIS A 116 0.88 -9.00 0.40
CA HIS A 116 1.89 -8.85 -0.63
C HIS A 116 1.99 -7.39 -1.08
N CYS A 117 3.04 -6.71 -0.62
CA CYS A 117 3.49 -5.45 -1.19
C CYS A 117 5.01 -5.33 -1.02
N ILE A 118 5.68 -4.67 -1.96
CA ILE A 118 7.14 -4.53 -1.99
C ILE A 118 7.69 -3.97 -0.67
N ASN A 119 8.63 -4.67 -0.03
CA ASN A 119 9.25 -4.23 1.23
C ASN A 119 8.27 -3.92 2.37
N HIS A 120 7.07 -4.49 2.35
CA HIS A 120 6.10 -4.42 3.45
C HIS A 120 6.08 -5.73 4.25
N PRO A 121 5.61 -5.71 5.51
CA PRO A 121 5.38 -6.95 6.23
C PRO A 121 4.27 -7.78 5.56
N SER A 122 4.44 -9.10 5.49
CA SER A 122 3.40 -9.99 4.97
C SER A 122 2.21 -10.16 5.94
N THR A 123 2.48 -10.00 7.24
CA THR A 123 1.49 -10.09 8.32
C THR A 123 1.58 -8.89 9.26
N ILE A 124 0.51 -8.60 9.99
CA ILE A 124 0.47 -7.55 11.01
C ILE A 124 -0.48 -7.96 12.15
N ASP A 125 -0.14 -7.59 13.38
CA ASP A 125 -0.96 -7.82 14.56
C ASP A 125 -1.98 -6.69 14.66
N LEU A 126 -3.25 -7.02 14.53
CA LEU A 126 -4.35 -6.06 14.62
C LEU A 126 -5.19 -6.26 15.88
N SER A 127 -4.72 -7.09 16.83
CA SER A 127 -5.50 -7.48 18.02
C SER A 127 -5.83 -6.31 18.94
N ARG A 128 -5.03 -5.25 18.93
CA ARG A 128 -5.32 -4.00 19.65
C ARG A 128 -6.45 -3.18 19.03
N VAL A 129 -6.72 -3.38 17.73
CA VAL A 129 -7.75 -2.65 16.99
C VAL A 129 -9.03 -3.47 16.87
N PHE A 130 -8.91 -4.77 16.56
CA PHE A 130 -10.05 -5.64 16.26
C PHE A 130 -10.26 -6.76 17.26
N GLY A 131 -9.40 -6.89 18.28
CA GLY A 131 -9.53 -7.89 19.32
C GLY A 131 -8.91 -9.26 18.96
N PRO A 132 -9.08 -10.24 19.86
CA PRO A 132 -8.45 -11.55 19.73
C PRO A 132 -8.80 -12.28 18.43
N GLY A 133 -7.84 -13.05 17.91
CA GLY A 133 -7.95 -13.77 16.63
C GLY A 133 -7.46 -12.98 15.42
N THR A 134 -6.90 -11.78 15.64
CA THR A 134 -6.32 -10.92 14.58
C THR A 134 -4.83 -10.64 14.79
N GLU A 135 -4.17 -11.43 15.63
CA GLU A 135 -2.77 -11.25 16.06
C GLU A 135 -1.75 -11.45 14.93
N ASN A 136 -2.10 -12.22 13.89
CA ASN A 136 -1.23 -12.50 12.76
C ASN A 136 -2.00 -12.41 11.45
N ALA A 137 -2.75 -11.32 11.28
CA ALA A 137 -3.55 -11.09 10.08
C ALA A 137 -2.64 -10.84 8.86
N PRO A 138 -2.99 -11.33 7.67
CA PRO A 138 -2.36 -10.87 6.43
C PRO A 138 -2.44 -9.35 6.32
N LEU A 139 -1.38 -8.68 5.86
CA LEU A 139 -1.37 -7.22 5.72
C LEU A 139 -2.54 -6.77 4.82
N PRO A 140 -3.48 -5.93 5.31
CA PRO A 140 -4.61 -5.48 4.52
C PRO A 140 -4.19 -4.73 3.27
N ALA A 141 -5.03 -4.74 2.23
CA ALA A 141 -4.81 -3.87 1.07
C ALA A 141 -4.89 -2.39 1.49
N HIS A 142 -4.07 -1.51 0.93
CA HIS A 142 -3.99 -0.11 1.38
C HIS A 142 -3.41 0.84 0.32
N SER A 143 -3.49 2.14 0.64
CA SER A 143 -2.86 3.24 -0.10
C SER A 143 -2.19 4.22 0.86
N HIS A 144 -1.17 4.91 0.38
CA HIS A 144 -0.31 5.79 1.14
C HIS A 144 -0.50 7.26 0.78
N ILE A 145 -0.38 8.11 1.80
CA ILE A 145 -0.29 9.56 1.71
C ILE A 145 0.96 10.00 2.48
N VAL A 146 1.76 10.86 1.85
CA VAL A 146 2.82 11.64 2.49
C VAL A 146 2.53 13.12 2.31
N ASP A 147 3.11 13.97 3.15
CA ASP A 147 2.94 15.43 3.12
C ASP A 147 4.20 16.19 2.68
N GLN A 148 5.33 15.49 2.57
CA GLN A 148 6.61 16.02 2.13
C GLN A 148 7.33 15.10 1.13
N VAL A 149 8.31 15.65 0.41
CA VAL A 149 9.25 14.89 -0.42
C VAL A 149 10.47 14.57 0.44
N GLU A 150 10.73 13.29 0.67
CA GLU A 150 11.86 12.81 1.46
C GLU A 150 12.28 11.41 0.96
N GLY A 151 13.54 11.03 1.19
CA GLY A 151 14.05 9.68 0.94
C GLY A 151 14.75 9.13 2.17
N ASN A 152 14.03 8.35 2.97
CA ASN A 152 14.53 7.77 4.22
C ASN A 152 13.52 6.77 4.81
N TRP A 153 13.69 6.45 6.09
CA TRP A 153 12.66 5.88 6.95
C TRP A 153 11.46 6.80 7.12
N TRP A 154 10.28 6.19 7.14
CA TRP A 154 8.98 6.78 7.42
C TRP A 154 8.29 5.98 8.50
N GLU A 155 7.75 6.67 9.49
CA GLU A 155 6.92 6.07 10.55
C GLU A 155 5.49 5.90 10.05
N LEU A 156 4.92 4.72 10.23
CA LEU A 156 3.63 4.37 9.64
C LEU A 156 2.49 4.64 10.62
N HIS A 157 1.55 5.50 10.25
CA HIS A 157 0.29 5.68 10.97
C HIS A 157 -0.88 5.18 10.11
N VAL A 158 -1.69 4.28 10.64
CA VAL A 158 -2.87 3.76 9.93
C VAL A 158 -4.05 4.69 10.13
N ILE A 159 -4.78 4.95 9.05
CA ILE A 159 -6.10 5.59 9.07
C ILE A 159 -7.09 4.64 8.39
N GLY A 160 -7.97 4.07 9.20
CA GLY A 160 -9.02 3.18 8.75
C GLY A 160 -10.14 3.94 8.08
N VAL A 161 -10.47 3.60 6.83
CA VAL A 161 -11.65 4.10 6.12
C VAL A 161 -12.71 3.01 6.16
N LYS A 162 -13.95 3.34 6.54
CA LYS A 162 -14.99 2.35 6.89
C LYS A 162 -16.13 2.29 5.88
N ASP A 163 -16.15 3.18 4.89
CA ASP A 163 -17.15 3.15 3.82
C ASP A 163 -16.57 3.61 2.46
N PRO A 164 -17.16 3.14 1.34
CA PRO A 164 -16.69 3.50 0.00
C PRO A 164 -16.75 5.00 -0.33
N ALA A 165 -17.76 5.73 0.14
CA ALA A 165 -17.93 7.14 -0.21
C ALA A 165 -16.84 8.02 0.44
N THR A 166 -16.39 7.65 1.63
CA THR A 166 -15.24 8.28 2.29
C THR A 166 -13.93 7.93 1.57
N TRP A 167 -13.77 6.67 1.15
CA TRP A 167 -12.60 6.26 0.35
C TRP A 167 -12.48 7.03 -0.96
N ASP A 168 -13.58 7.18 -1.69
CA ASP A 168 -13.59 7.91 -2.96
C ASP A 168 -13.20 9.39 -2.78
N GLN A 169 -13.59 10.00 -1.66
CA GLN A 169 -13.14 11.36 -1.31
C GLN A 169 -11.64 11.43 -1.02
N VAL A 170 -11.08 10.43 -0.33
CA VAL A 170 -9.63 10.32 -0.12
C VAL A 170 -8.90 10.17 -1.45
N VAL A 171 -9.38 9.29 -2.34
CA VAL A 171 -8.80 9.06 -3.68
C VAL A 171 -8.91 10.29 -4.57
N ALA A 172 -9.99 11.05 -4.48
CA ALA A 172 -10.17 12.29 -5.23
C ALA A 172 -9.22 13.39 -4.74
N GLY A 173 -9.02 13.48 -3.41
CA GLY A 173 -8.20 14.53 -2.82
C GLY A 173 -6.70 14.24 -2.75
N LYS A 174 -6.28 12.97 -2.68
CA LYS A 174 -4.87 12.50 -2.67
C LYS A 174 -3.95 13.33 -1.75
N SER A 175 -4.44 13.71 -0.59
CA SER A 175 -3.71 14.64 0.27
C SER A 175 -4.08 14.48 1.74
N LEU A 176 -3.11 14.74 2.61
CA LEU A 176 -3.34 14.75 4.05
C LEU A 176 -4.39 15.80 4.45
N PRO A 177 -4.39 17.04 3.92
CA PRO A 177 -5.46 18.00 4.19
C PRO A 177 -6.87 17.48 3.90
N THR A 178 -7.07 16.71 2.81
CA THR A 178 -8.36 16.07 2.53
C THR A 178 -8.74 15.08 3.63
N VAL A 179 -7.81 14.20 4.03
CA VAL A 179 -8.04 13.23 5.11
C VAL A 179 -8.39 13.95 6.42
N ARG A 180 -7.70 15.03 6.76
CA ARG A 180 -7.99 15.83 7.96
C ARG A 180 -9.36 16.49 7.91
N ALA A 181 -9.77 17.00 6.77
CA ALA A 181 -11.11 17.55 6.59
C ALA A 181 -12.20 16.48 6.79
N LEU A 182 -11.97 15.26 6.28
CA LEU A 182 -12.87 14.13 6.48
C LEU A 182 -12.96 13.72 7.96
N GLN A 183 -11.83 13.60 8.65
CA GLN A 183 -11.80 13.31 10.09
C GLN A 183 -12.48 14.40 10.93
N ALA A 184 -12.26 15.68 10.59
CA ALA A 184 -12.92 16.80 11.28
C ALA A 184 -14.44 16.79 11.09
N ALA A 185 -14.92 16.34 9.93
CA ALA A 185 -16.34 16.17 9.64
C ALA A 185 -16.96 14.90 10.26
N ASP A 186 -16.13 13.99 10.78
CA ASP A 186 -16.52 12.71 11.39
C ASP A 186 -15.86 12.53 12.78
N PRO A 187 -16.20 13.39 13.77
CA PRO A 187 -15.49 13.42 15.06
C PRO A 187 -15.66 12.14 15.90
N THR A 188 -16.66 11.30 15.58
CA THR A 188 -16.85 10.00 16.24
C THR A 188 -16.02 8.89 15.58
N GLY A 189 -15.41 9.16 14.42
CA GLY A 189 -14.69 8.19 13.61
C GLY A 189 -15.57 7.07 13.07
N ALA A 190 -16.85 7.34 12.79
CA ALA A 190 -17.80 6.35 12.30
C ALA A 190 -17.48 5.88 10.86
N LYS A 191 -16.86 6.76 10.07
CA LYS A 191 -16.51 6.58 8.64
C LYS A 191 -15.01 6.58 8.39
N ILE A 192 -14.26 7.33 9.18
CA ILE A 192 -12.80 7.39 9.10
C ILE A 192 -12.20 7.48 10.50
N THR A 193 -11.26 6.61 10.83
CA THR A 193 -10.66 6.62 12.17
C THR A 193 -9.76 7.83 12.36
N PRO A 194 -9.47 8.24 13.61
CA PRO A 194 -8.21 8.91 13.93
C PRO A 194 -7.01 8.06 13.49
N GLU A 195 -5.81 8.60 13.65
CA GLU A 195 -4.59 7.81 13.46
C GLU A 195 -4.50 6.68 14.48
N ILE A 196 -4.15 5.51 13.98
CA ILE A 196 -3.79 4.33 14.75
C ILE A 196 -2.28 4.20 14.61
N LEU A 197 -1.59 4.36 15.75
CA LEU A 197 -0.14 4.23 15.82
C LEU A 197 0.29 2.80 15.49
N THR A 198 1.51 2.65 14.99
CA THR A 198 2.09 1.35 14.69
C THR A 198 3.53 1.32 15.13
N ASN A 199 4.13 0.14 15.20
CA ASN A 199 5.57 0.00 15.38
C ASN A 199 6.32 -0.14 14.05
N VAL A 200 5.66 0.18 12.92
CA VAL A 200 6.10 -0.13 11.57
C VAL A 200 6.77 1.08 10.94
N TYR A 201 7.91 0.82 10.30
CA TYR A 201 8.67 1.80 9.53
C TYR A 201 8.94 1.26 8.14
N LEU A 202 8.70 2.09 7.13
CA LEU A 202 9.04 1.78 5.74
C LEU A 202 10.20 2.65 5.27
N PHE A 203 10.99 2.13 4.34
CA PHE A 203 12.09 2.87 3.73
C PHE A 203 11.82 3.06 2.24
N PHE A 204 11.67 4.31 1.81
CA PHE A 204 11.49 4.63 0.39
C PHE A 204 11.83 6.09 0.08
N ASP A 205 12.12 6.34 -1.20
CA ASP A 205 12.21 7.68 -1.76
C ASP A 205 10.86 8.11 -2.35
N VAL A 206 10.45 9.34 -2.03
CA VAL A 206 9.38 10.02 -2.77
C VAL A 206 9.97 10.62 -4.04
N ARG A 207 9.51 10.15 -5.19
CA ARG A 207 9.94 10.60 -6.51
C ARG A 207 8.79 11.25 -7.27
N PRO A 208 9.06 12.19 -8.19
CA PRO A 208 8.05 12.67 -9.11
C PRO A 208 7.31 11.49 -9.77
N GLY A 209 6.00 11.65 -9.92
CA GLY A 209 5.20 10.71 -10.71
C GLY A 209 5.78 10.60 -12.12
N ALA A 210 5.66 9.44 -12.76
CA ALA A 210 6.10 9.28 -14.14
C ALA A 210 5.41 10.35 -15.01
N THR A 211 6.16 11.36 -15.45
CA THR A 211 5.70 12.24 -16.52
C THR A 211 5.65 11.36 -17.76
N THR A 212 4.45 11.08 -18.26
CA THR A 212 4.33 10.59 -19.63
C THR A 212 4.92 11.67 -20.54
N PRO A 213 5.90 11.37 -21.40
CA PRO A 213 6.32 12.30 -22.45
C PRO A 213 5.15 12.71 -23.34
#